data_AF-A0A819WM32-F1
#
_entry.id   AF-A0A819WM32-F1
#
_cell.length_a   1.000
_cell.length_b   1.000
_cell.length_c   1.000
_cell.angle_alpha   90.00
_cell.angle_beta   90.00
_cell.angle_gamma   90.00
#
_symmetry.space_group_name_H-M   'P 1'
#
loop_
_entity.id
_entity.type
_entity.pdbx_description
1 polymer ?
#
loop_
_entity_poly.entity_id
_entity_poly.type
_entity_poly.pdbx_seq_one_letter_code
_entity_poly.pdbx_strand_id
1 'polypeptide(L)'
;MIIWLDANADDGVSSFRAKLTEDSSQQVKIFVDADQCVTFIHKNANQKIFFILSGSFGSKVVPLIYDCEHIYQIYIYCASIAKHTSWAIDYTDRILMFEHENDLFERLFNEIVAYLHQQAEQYLKQADQHLKQANLCKDRAQLFKQKPCG
;
A
#
# COMPACT_ATOMS: atom_id res chain seq x y z
N MET A 1 -0.65 -2.67 3.30
CA MET A 1 -2.04 -3.13 3.50
C MET A 1 -2.81 -2.88 2.21
N ILE A 2 -3.67 -3.81 1.82
CA ILE A 2 -4.58 -3.63 0.68
C ILE A 2 -5.96 -3.29 1.25
N ILE A 3 -6.60 -2.26 0.68
CA ILE A 3 -7.99 -1.93 0.97
C ILE A 3 -8.77 -2.03 -0.33
N TRP A 4 -9.95 -2.65 -0.30
CA TRP A 4 -10.88 -2.71 -1.43
C TRP A 4 -12.24 -2.15 -1.00
N LEU A 5 -12.68 -1.07 -1.65
CA LEU A 5 -14.05 -0.54 -1.51
C LEU A 5 -14.88 -0.88 -2.75
N ASP A 6 -15.91 -1.71 -2.57
CA ASP A 6 -16.80 -2.17 -3.64
C ASP A 6 -18.24 -2.28 -3.17
N ALA A 7 -19.18 -1.69 -3.91
CA ALA A 7 -20.59 -1.72 -3.55
C ALA A 7 -21.15 -3.16 -3.60
N ASN A 8 -20.51 -4.00 -4.40
CA ASN A 8 -20.90 -5.39 -4.58
C ASN A 8 -20.01 -6.32 -3.75
N ALA A 9 -19.36 -5.86 -2.67
CA ALA A 9 -18.38 -6.68 -1.96
C ALA A 9 -18.94 -8.01 -1.41
N ASP A 10 -20.24 -8.02 -1.11
CA ASP A 10 -20.95 -9.12 -0.44
C ASP A 10 -21.52 -10.17 -1.41
N ASP A 11 -21.40 -9.99 -2.72
CA ASP A 11 -22.05 -10.85 -3.72
C ASP A 11 -21.40 -12.23 -3.91
N GLY A 12 -20.21 -12.47 -3.35
CA GLY A 12 -19.55 -13.78 -3.37
C GLY A 12 -19.14 -14.27 -4.78
N VAL A 13 -19.29 -13.45 -5.82
CA VAL A 13 -19.07 -13.88 -7.23
C VAL A 13 -17.65 -13.59 -7.71
N SER A 14 -16.94 -12.65 -7.08
CA SER A 14 -15.54 -12.39 -7.41
C SER A 14 -14.65 -13.51 -6.86
N SER A 15 -14.30 -14.47 -7.73
CA SER A 15 -13.30 -15.53 -7.44
C SER A 15 -11.95 -14.97 -6.96
N PHE A 16 -11.70 -13.69 -7.18
CA PHE A 16 -10.46 -13.03 -6.77
C PHE A 16 -10.53 -12.35 -5.41
N ARG A 17 -11.68 -11.84 -4.96
CA ARG A 17 -11.82 -11.45 -3.54
C ARG A 17 -11.49 -12.64 -2.66
N ALA A 18 -12.04 -13.81 -3.01
CA ALA A 18 -11.68 -15.07 -2.38
C ALA A 18 -10.16 -15.28 -2.38
N LYS A 19 -9.48 -15.22 -3.53
CA LYS A 19 -8.01 -15.34 -3.62
C LYS A 19 -7.25 -14.34 -2.75
N LEU A 20 -7.64 -13.06 -2.72
CA LEU A 20 -7.02 -12.05 -1.86
C LEU A 20 -7.26 -12.34 -0.38
N THR A 21 -8.43 -12.84 -0.01
CA THR A 21 -8.80 -13.08 1.39
C THR A 21 -8.34 -14.44 1.93
N GLU A 22 -8.27 -15.48 1.10
CA GLU A 22 -7.89 -16.84 1.48
C GLU A 22 -6.41 -16.90 1.89
N ASP A 23 -5.52 -16.24 1.14
CA ASP A 23 -4.08 -16.25 1.41
C ASP A 23 -3.59 -15.09 2.29
N SER A 24 -4.36 -13.99 2.40
CA SER A 24 -3.90 -12.73 3.00
C SER A 24 -4.86 -12.09 4.01
N SER A 25 -5.67 -12.89 4.70
CA SER A 25 -6.79 -12.45 5.56
C SER A 25 -6.48 -11.33 6.57
N GLN A 26 -5.23 -11.17 7.01
CA GLN A 26 -4.84 -10.08 7.93
C GLN A 26 -4.50 -8.76 7.22
N GLN A 27 -4.13 -8.78 5.94
CA GLN A 27 -3.58 -7.62 5.21
C GLN A 27 -4.52 -7.02 4.17
N VAL A 28 -5.65 -7.68 3.87
CA VAL A 28 -6.70 -7.16 2.97
C VAL A 28 -7.91 -6.74 3.79
N LYS A 29 -8.39 -5.52 3.59
CA LYS A 29 -9.64 -5.01 4.18
C LYS A 29 -10.64 -4.69 3.09
N ILE A 30 -11.84 -5.23 3.23
CA ILE A 30 -12.92 -5.05 2.26
C ILE A 30 -14.01 -4.20 2.90
N PHE A 31 -14.53 -3.25 2.14
CA PHE A 31 -15.60 -2.35 2.55
C PHE A 31 -16.68 -2.31 1.45
N VAL A 32 -17.94 -2.25 1.87
CA VAL A 32 -19.09 -1.91 1.01
C VAL A 32 -19.55 -0.47 1.22
N ASP A 33 -19.22 0.10 2.39
CA ASP A 33 -19.61 1.44 2.79
C ASP A 33 -18.44 2.42 2.64
N ALA A 34 -18.67 3.48 1.88
CA ALA A 34 -17.64 4.47 1.57
C ALA A 34 -17.19 5.25 2.80
N ASP A 35 -18.10 5.60 3.71
CA ASP A 35 -17.80 6.48 4.84
C ASP A 35 -16.99 5.72 5.91
N GLN A 36 -17.31 4.44 6.12
CA GLN A 36 -16.51 3.51 6.94
C GLN A 36 -15.12 3.31 6.34
N CYS A 37 -15.01 3.10 5.02
CA CYS A 37 -13.74 2.93 4.35
C CYS A 37 -12.84 4.17 4.49
N VAL A 38 -13.36 5.37 4.21
CA VAL A 38 -12.60 6.63 4.34
C VAL A 38 -12.18 6.85 5.79
N THR A 39 -13.08 6.63 6.74
CA THR A 39 -12.76 6.71 8.18
C THR A 39 -11.61 5.76 8.55
N PHE A 40 -11.63 4.54 8.03
CA PHE A 40 -10.59 3.55 8.28
C PHE A 40 -9.24 3.98 7.66
N ILE A 41 -9.24 4.49 6.44
CA ILE A 41 -8.04 5.02 5.77
C ILE A 41 -7.37 6.09 6.62
N HIS A 42 -8.13 7.07 7.12
CA HIS A 42 -7.56 8.14 7.95
C HIS A 42 -7.02 7.64 9.29
N LYS A 43 -7.69 6.66 9.91
CA LYS A 43 -7.25 6.08 11.20
C LYS A 43 -5.96 5.27 11.09
N ASN A 44 -5.59 4.79 9.90
CA ASN A 44 -4.42 3.94 9.67
C ASN A 44 -3.31 4.68 8.89
N ALA A 45 -3.10 5.97 9.19
CA ALA A 45 -2.09 6.80 8.53
C ALA A 45 -0.64 6.33 8.70
N ASN A 46 -0.38 5.44 9.66
CA ASN A 46 0.92 4.84 9.92
C ASN A 46 1.25 3.64 9.01
N GLN A 47 0.29 3.16 8.19
CA GLN A 47 0.49 2.04 7.30
C GLN A 47 0.41 2.48 5.85
N LYS A 48 1.27 1.92 5.00
CA LYS A 48 1.18 2.13 3.55
C LYS A 48 -0.02 1.35 2.98
N ILE A 49 -0.89 2.03 2.26
CA ILE A 49 -2.15 1.51 1.73
C ILE A 49 -2.09 1.42 0.20
N PHE A 50 -2.42 0.24 -0.34
CA PHE A 50 -2.73 0.04 -1.75
C PHE A 50 -4.25 -0.01 -1.87
N PHE A 51 -4.86 0.96 -2.54
CA PHE A 51 -6.31 1.15 -2.47
C PHE A 51 -6.99 0.80 -3.78
N ILE A 52 -7.86 -0.21 -3.75
CA ILE A 52 -8.71 -0.63 -4.86
C ILE A 52 -10.11 -0.05 -4.64
N LEU A 53 -10.67 0.57 -5.67
CA LEU A 53 -11.94 1.29 -5.62
C LEU A 53 -12.82 0.93 -6.81
N SER A 54 -14.07 0.57 -6.58
CA SER A 54 -15.04 0.47 -7.68
C SER A 54 -15.33 1.84 -8.28
N GLY A 55 -15.42 1.92 -9.61
CA GLY A 55 -15.67 3.17 -10.33
C GLY A 55 -16.92 3.92 -9.88
N SER A 56 -17.94 3.20 -9.39
CA SER A 56 -19.16 3.78 -8.81
C SER A 56 -18.91 4.70 -7.60
N PHE A 57 -17.83 4.46 -6.84
CA PHE A 57 -17.44 5.29 -5.71
C PHE A 57 -16.40 6.35 -6.04
N GLY A 58 -15.76 6.28 -7.22
CA GLY A 58 -14.64 7.11 -7.62
C GLY A 58 -14.83 8.60 -7.34
N SER A 59 -15.86 9.20 -7.95
CA SER A 59 -16.15 10.64 -7.82
C SER A 59 -16.47 11.10 -6.39
N LYS A 60 -16.98 10.22 -5.52
CA LYS A 60 -17.28 10.55 -4.11
C LYS A 60 -16.03 10.41 -3.23
N VAL A 61 -15.24 9.35 -3.44
CA VAL A 61 -14.21 8.93 -2.49
C VAL A 61 -12.84 9.53 -2.82
N VAL A 62 -12.45 9.56 -4.09
CA VAL A 62 -11.11 10.06 -4.51
C VAL A 62 -10.83 11.46 -3.97
N PRO A 63 -11.74 12.45 -4.06
CA PRO A 63 -11.48 13.79 -3.53
C PRO A 63 -11.19 13.83 -2.02
N LEU A 64 -11.75 12.89 -1.25
CA LEU A 64 -11.60 12.85 0.22
C LEU A 64 -10.27 12.28 0.67
N ILE A 65 -9.60 11.51 -0.18
CA ILE A 65 -8.37 10.77 0.16
C ILE A 65 -7.19 11.13 -0.74
N TYR A 66 -7.37 12.07 -1.67
CA TYR A 66 -6.37 12.44 -2.67
C TYR A 66 -5.03 12.80 -2.02
N ASP A 67 -5.08 13.63 -0.98
CA ASP A 67 -3.93 14.15 -0.23
C ASP A 67 -3.38 13.17 0.83
N CYS A 68 -3.93 11.95 0.96
CA CYS A 68 -3.44 10.97 1.92
C CYS A 68 -2.10 10.38 1.45
N GLU A 69 -0.98 10.87 1.98
CA GLU A 69 0.38 10.42 1.61
C GLU A 69 0.65 8.93 1.90
N HIS A 70 -0.03 8.38 2.90
CA HIS A 70 0.09 6.97 3.26
C HIS A 70 -0.62 6.04 2.26
N ILE A 71 -1.40 6.58 1.33
CA ILE A 71 -1.86 5.84 0.15
C ILE A 71 -0.71 5.80 -0.86
N TYR A 72 -0.31 4.59 -1.23
CA TYR A 72 0.68 4.31 -2.27
C TYR A 72 0.13 4.70 -3.63
N GLN A 73 -1.01 4.13 -3.99
CA GLN A 73 -1.65 4.28 -5.28
C GLN A 73 -3.15 3.97 -5.13
N ILE A 74 -3.98 4.66 -5.93
CA ILE A 74 -5.41 4.39 -6.05
C ILE A 74 -5.64 3.67 -7.38
N TYR A 75 -6.19 2.46 -7.32
CA TYR A 75 -6.58 1.66 -8.47
C TYR A 75 -8.09 1.65 -8.57
N ILE A 76 -8.64 2.04 -9.71
CA ILE A 76 -10.07 2.08 -9.96
C ILE A 76 -10.43 0.96 -10.91
N TYR A 77 -11.29 0.05 -10.46
CA TYR A 77 -11.87 -0.98 -11.31
C TYR A 77 -13.27 -0.56 -11.75
N CYS A 78 -13.53 -0.52 -13.06
CA CYS A 78 -14.81 -0.07 -13.57
C CYS A 78 -15.15 -0.72 -14.90
N ALA A 79 -16.44 -0.86 -15.22
CA ALA A 79 -16.85 -1.44 -16.50
C ALA A 79 -16.61 -0.50 -17.71
N SER A 80 -16.37 0.80 -17.47
CA SER A 80 -16.12 1.77 -18.54
C SER A 80 -15.39 3.00 -18.01
N ILE A 81 -14.13 3.19 -18.38
CA ILE A 81 -13.30 4.34 -18.00
C ILE A 81 -13.88 5.64 -18.54
N ALA A 82 -14.42 5.60 -19.76
CA ALA A 82 -15.02 6.76 -20.42
C ALA A 82 -16.14 7.43 -19.58
N LYS A 83 -16.87 6.66 -18.78
CA LYS A 83 -17.93 7.19 -17.88
C LYS A 83 -17.38 8.01 -16.72
N HIS A 84 -16.09 7.90 -16.42
CA HIS A 84 -15.47 8.50 -15.26
C HIS A 84 -14.46 9.61 -15.63
N THR A 85 -14.15 9.79 -16.91
CA THR A 85 -13.15 10.76 -17.38
C THR A 85 -13.40 12.20 -16.90
N SER A 86 -14.67 12.61 -16.80
CA SER A 86 -15.04 13.99 -16.42
C SER A 86 -14.55 14.43 -15.05
N TRP A 87 -14.45 13.51 -14.09
CA TRP A 87 -13.91 13.80 -12.75
C TRP A 87 -12.49 13.23 -12.58
N ALA A 88 -12.16 12.14 -13.27
CA ALA A 88 -10.88 11.45 -13.15
C ALA A 88 -9.70 12.30 -13.64
N ILE A 89 -9.94 13.21 -14.60
CA ILE A 89 -8.91 14.08 -15.17
C ILE A 89 -8.21 14.94 -14.12
N ASP A 90 -8.91 15.31 -13.04
CA ASP A 90 -8.36 16.14 -11.97
C ASP A 90 -7.41 15.38 -11.03
N TYR A 91 -7.31 14.04 -11.18
CA TYR A 91 -6.61 13.16 -10.26
C TYR A 91 -5.66 12.17 -10.95
N THR A 92 -5.32 12.40 -12.23
CA THR A 92 -4.59 11.45 -13.08
C THR A 92 -3.19 11.08 -12.57
N ASP A 93 -2.60 11.89 -11.69
CA ASP A 93 -1.30 11.63 -11.08
C ASP A 93 -1.37 10.60 -9.94
N ARG A 94 -2.56 10.36 -9.39
CA ARG A 94 -2.78 9.51 -8.20
C ARG A 94 -3.72 8.35 -8.44
N ILE A 95 -4.40 8.29 -9.60
CA ILE A 95 -5.32 7.21 -9.95
C ILE A 95 -4.83 6.42 -11.16
N LEU A 96 -5.08 5.11 -11.15
CA LEU A 96 -4.94 4.22 -12.30
C LEU A 96 -6.27 3.52 -12.51
N MET A 97 -6.82 3.56 -13.73
CA MET A 97 -8.13 2.99 -14.03
C MET A 97 -8.00 1.76 -14.93
N PHE A 98 -8.81 0.74 -14.64
CA PHE A 98 -8.78 -0.54 -15.35
C PHE A 98 -10.20 -1.00 -15.66
N GLU A 99 -10.41 -1.47 -16.89
CA GLU A 99 -11.65 -2.14 -17.32
C GLU A 99 -11.56 -3.66 -17.19
N HIS A 100 -10.33 -4.18 -17.11
CA HIS A 100 -10.04 -5.59 -17.01
C HIS A 100 -9.36 -5.90 -15.68
N GLU A 101 -9.87 -6.94 -15.04
CA GLU A 101 -9.44 -7.42 -13.74
C GLU A 101 -7.94 -7.82 -13.75
N ASN A 102 -7.50 -8.54 -14.78
CA ASN A 102 -6.12 -9.01 -14.89
C ASN A 102 -5.10 -7.86 -14.96
N ASP A 103 -5.42 -6.78 -15.70
CA ASP A 103 -4.53 -5.63 -15.86
C ASP A 103 -4.34 -4.88 -14.54
N LEU A 104 -5.44 -4.73 -13.78
CA LEU A 104 -5.39 -4.16 -12.43
C LEU A 104 -4.46 -4.98 -11.53
N PHE A 105 -4.61 -6.30 -11.56
CA PHE A 105 -3.84 -7.18 -10.68
C PHE A 105 -2.38 -7.25 -11.03
N GLU A 106 -2.06 -7.41 -12.32
CA GLU A 106 -0.67 -7.38 -12.75
C GLU A 106 -0.01 -6.09 -12.28
N ARG A 107 -0.68 -4.94 -12.45
CA ARG A 107 -0.14 -3.66 -11.98
C ARG A 107 0.00 -3.60 -10.47
N LEU A 108 -1.04 -3.96 -9.72
CA LEU A 108 -1.07 -3.95 -8.25
C LEU A 108 0.04 -4.84 -7.67
N PHE A 109 0.14 -6.09 -8.14
CA PHE A 109 1.14 -7.02 -7.64
C PHE A 109 2.56 -6.58 -7.97
N ASN A 110 2.80 -6.09 -9.19
CA ASN A 110 4.11 -5.56 -9.55
C ASN A 110 4.53 -4.39 -8.63
N GLU A 111 3.60 -3.50 -8.29
CA GLU A 111 3.88 -2.38 -7.37
C GLU A 111 4.08 -2.84 -5.92
N ILE A 112 3.31 -3.83 -5.44
CA ILE A 112 3.53 -4.43 -4.12
C ILE A 112 4.90 -5.10 -4.05
N VAL A 113 5.26 -5.89 -5.06
CA VAL A 113 6.56 -6.58 -5.13
C VAL A 113 7.70 -5.56 -5.15
N ALA A 114 7.60 -4.51 -5.97
CA ALA A 114 8.59 -3.44 -6.01
C ALA A 114 8.74 -2.74 -4.65
N TYR A 115 7.63 -2.42 -3.99
CA TYR A 115 7.63 -1.83 -2.65
C TYR A 115 8.31 -2.72 -1.61
N LEU A 116 7.96 -4.01 -1.57
CA LEU A 116 8.56 -4.97 -0.64
C LEU A 116 10.06 -5.15 -0.90
N HIS A 117 10.47 -5.18 -2.17
CA HIS A 117 11.88 -5.25 -2.54
C HIS A 117 12.65 -4.02 -2.06
N GLN A 118 12.10 -2.81 -2.27
CA GLN A 118 12.70 -1.57 -1.79
C GLN A 118 12.82 -1.55 -0.27
N GLN A 119 11.79 -2.00 0.46
CA GLN A 119 11.87 -2.11 1.91
C GLN A 119 12.97 -3.08 2.35
N ALA A 120 13.04 -4.26 1.74
CA ALA A 120 14.06 -5.26 2.07
C ALA A 120 15.48 -4.69 1.88
N GLU A 121 15.74 -3.99 0.76
CA GLU A 121 17.02 -3.33 0.53
C GLU A 121 17.35 -2.28 1.59
N GLN A 122 16.36 -1.48 2.02
CA GLN A 122 16.55 -0.49 3.07
C GLN A 122 16.91 -1.14 4.41
N TYR A 123 16.22 -2.21 4.77
CA TYR A 123 16.52 -2.97 5.99
C TYR A 123 17.92 -3.57 5.95
N LEU A 124 18.35 -4.15 4.82
CA LEU A 124 19.71 -4.69 4.67
C LEU A 124 20.77 -3.60 4.83
N LYS A 125 20.58 -2.43 4.20
CA LYS A 125 21.49 -1.28 4.35
C LYS A 125 21.60 -0.82 5.81
N GLN A 126 20.49 -0.76 6.53
CA GLN A 126 20.48 -0.38 7.96
C GLN A 126 21.17 -1.43 8.83
N ALA A 127 20.92 -2.72 8.58
CA ALA A 127 21.56 -3.82 9.30
C ALA A 127 23.10 -3.78 9.13
N ASP A 128 23.58 -3.56 7.90
CA ASP A 128 25.01 -3.42 7.61
C ASP A 128 25.63 -2.22 8.34
N GLN A 129 24.92 -1.09 8.38
CA GLN A 129 25.37 0.09 9.11
C GLN A 129 25.47 -0.18 10.62
N HIS A 130 24.45 -0.84 11.20
CA HIS A 130 24.46 -1.22 12.61
C HIS A 130 25.59 -2.21 12.93
N LEU A 131 25.88 -3.17 12.05
CA LEU A 131 26.99 -4.10 12.23
C LEU A 131 28.34 -3.39 12.20
N LYS A 132 28.55 -2.49 11.24
CA LYS A 132 29.76 -1.65 11.16
C LYS A 132 29.95 -0.82 12.43
N GLN A 133 28.89 -0.18 12.91
CA GLN A 133 28.92 0.60 14.14
C GLN A 133 29.24 -0.27 15.37
N ALA A 134 28.64 -1.45 15.47
CA ALA A 134 28.89 -2.37 16.58
C ALA A 134 30.35 -2.85 16.62
N ASN A 135 30.95 -3.13 15.45
CA ASN A 135 32.35 -3.52 15.35
C ASN A 135 33.29 -2.37 15.76
N LEU A 136 33.03 -1.14 15.30
CA LEU A 136 33.79 0.04 15.73
C LEU A 136 33.72 0.24 17.26
N CYS A 137 32.55 0.04 17.86
CA CYS A 137 32.39 0.10 19.32
C CYS A 137 33.20 -0.97 20.04
N LYS A 138 33.24 -2.20 19.51
CA LYS A 138 34.06 -3.31 20.07
C LYS A 138 35.55 -2.98 19.99
N ASP A 139 36.03 -2.51 18.85
CA ASP A 139 37.45 -2.17 18.64
C ASP A 139 37.88 -1.05 19.60
N ARG A 140 37.06 0.00 19.75
CA ARG A 140 37.32 1.07 20.72
C ARG A 140 37.36 0.55 22.15
N ALA A 141 36.41 -0.32 22.54
CA ALA A 141 36.39 -0.89 23.89
C ALA A 141 37.64 -1.75 24.19
N GLN A 142 38.17 -2.47 23.21
CA GLN A 142 39.42 -3.22 23.35
C GLN A 142 40.62 -2.29 23.56
N LEU A 143 40.71 -1.18 22.80
CA LEU A 143 41.77 -0.18 22.97
C LEU A 143 41.74 0.47 24.37
N PHE A 144 40.56 0.75 24.92
CA PHE A 144 40.44 1.28 26.28
C PHE A 144 40.90 0.30 27.35
N LYS A 145 40.69 -1.01 27.17
CA LYS A 145 41.16 -2.05 28.11
C LYS A 145 42.68 -2.24 28.09
N GLN A 146 43.35 -1.85 27.01
CA GLN A 146 44.80 -2.01 26.84
C GLN A 146 45.62 -0.79 27.29
N LYS A 147 44.98 0.35 27.61
CA LYS A 147 45.68 1.50 28.17
C LYS A 147 45.97 1.27 29.65
N PRO A 148 47.23 1.35 30.12
CA PRO A 148 47.53 1.32 31.54
C PRO A 148 46.93 2.55 32.22
N CYS A 149 46.32 2.35 33.40
CA CYS A 149 46.01 3.47 34.30
C CYS A 149 47.35 4.07 34.75
N GLY A 150 47.67 5.25 34.25
CA GLY A 150 48.77 6.09 34.75
C GLY A 150 48.37 6.80 36.03
#